data_AF-A0A351XK28-F1
#
_entry.id   AF-A0A351XK28-F1
#
_cell.length_a   1.000
_cell.length_b   1.000
_cell.length_c   1.000
_cell.angle_alpha   90.00
_cell.angle_beta   90.00
_cell.angle_gamma   90.00
#
_symmetry.space_group_name_H-M   'P 1'
#
loop_
_entity.id
_entity.type
_entity.pdbx_description
1 polymer ?
#
loop_
_entity_poly.entity_id
_entity_poly.type
_entity_poly.pdbx_seq_one_letter_code
_entity_poly.pdbx_strand_id
1 'polypeptide(L)'
;MEAAVKIVVLAGGISTEREVSLITGKGVCSALRKNGHKAILLDLFFGYAGNGTDLDDVFEKDSLISNEIHNINITDPDINEIKKLRPG
;
A
#
# COMPACT_ATOMS: atom_id res chain seq x y z
N MET A 1 27.83 -5.03 1.87
CA MET A 1 26.53 -4.55 2.35
C MET A 1 25.82 -3.99 1.13
N GLU A 2 24.68 -4.56 0.76
CA GLU A 2 23.93 -4.13 -0.41
C GLU A 2 23.36 -2.73 -0.17
N ALA A 3 23.33 -1.86 -1.20
CA ALA A 3 22.89 -0.48 -1.02
C ALA A 3 21.38 -0.45 -0.70
N ALA A 4 20.97 0.34 0.29
CA ALA A 4 19.56 0.56 0.59
C ALA A 4 18.86 1.30 -0.57
N VAL A 5 17.77 0.73 -1.09
CA VAL A 5 17.00 1.29 -2.21
C VAL A 5 15.64 1.77 -1.70
N LYS A 6 15.11 2.83 -2.34
CA LYS A 6 13.75 3.33 -2.13
C LYS A 6 12.78 2.59 -3.06
N ILE A 7 11.79 1.87 -2.51
CA ILE A 7 10.92 0.95 -3.26
C ILE A 7 9.45 1.21 -2.94
N VAL A 8 8.62 1.37 -3.98
CA VAL A 8 7.16 1.37 -3.85
C VAL A 8 6.63 -0.01 -4.21
N VAL A 9 5.89 -0.63 -3.29
CA VAL A 9 5.13 -1.86 -3.55
C VAL A 9 3.70 -1.45 -3.92
N LEU A 10 3.29 -1.74 -5.16
CA LEU A 10 1.94 -1.45 -5.63
C LEU A 10 1.01 -2.61 -5.30
N ALA A 11 -0.15 -2.32 -4.71
CA ALA A 11 -1.15 -3.31 -4.35
C ALA A 11 -2.58 -2.73 -4.39
N GLY A 12 -3.57 -3.57 -4.11
CA GLY A 12 -4.97 -3.16 -4.02
C GLY A 12 -5.62 -2.98 -5.40
N GLY A 13 -6.13 -1.78 -5.69
CA GLY A 13 -6.93 -1.53 -6.90
C GLY A 13 -8.42 -1.88 -6.75
N ILE A 14 -9.14 -2.01 -7.87
CA ILE A 14 -10.60 -2.22 -7.91
C ILE A 14 -11.01 -3.68 -8.21
N SER A 15 -10.09 -4.64 -8.03
CA SER A 15 -10.33 -6.06 -8.31
C SER A 15 -11.08 -6.74 -7.16
N THR A 16 -11.71 -7.89 -7.45
CA THR A 16 -12.22 -8.82 -6.44
C THR A 16 -11.10 -9.33 -5.52
N GLU A 17 -9.88 -9.45 -6.02
CA GLU A 17 -8.69 -9.89 -5.25
C GLU A 17 -8.00 -8.75 -4.49
N ARG A 18 -8.64 -7.58 -4.33
CA ARG A 18 -8.04 -6.40 -3.70
C ARG A 18 -7.45 -6.69 -2.32
N GLU A 19 -8.19 -7.40 -1.46
CA GLU A 19 -7.71 -7.74 -0.10
C GLU A 19 -6.48 -8.67 -0.16
N VAL A 20 -6.51 -9.67 -1.05
CA VAL A 20 -5.39 -10.58 -1.29
C VAL A 20 -4.16 -9.79 -1.74
N SER A 21 -4.33 -8.89 -2.72
CA SER A 21 -3.25 -8.02 -3.22
C SER A 21 -2.64 -7.16 -2.10
N LEU A 22 -3.46 -6.53 -1.26
CA LEU A 22 -2.99 -5.70 -0.14
C LEU A 22 -2.20 -6.51 0.89
N ILE A 23 -2.65 -7.71 1.23
CA ILE A 23 -1.97 -8.55 2.22
C ILE A 23 -0.68 -9.14 1.67
N THR A 24 -0.67 -9.60 0.42
CA THR A 24 0.57 -10.02 -0.25
C THR A 24 1.56 -8.86 -0.33
N GLY A 25 1.10 -7.68 -0.77
CA GLY A 25 1.93 -6.47 -0.86
C GLY A 25 2.52 -6.05 0.49
N LYS A 26 1.74 -6.15 1.58
CA LYS A 26 2.22 -5.92 2.96
C LYS A 26 3.34 -6.89 3.35
N GLY A 27 3.20 -8.16 3.00
CA GLY A 27 4.24 -9.17 3.20
C GLY A 27 5.54 -8.85 2.46
N VAL A 28 5.44 -8.49 1.18
CA VAL A 28 6.58 -8.07 0.34
C VAL A 28 7.26 -6.82 0.91
N CYS A 29 6.48 -5.79 1.25
CA CYS A 29 7.00 -4.57 1.85
C CYS A 29 7.74 -4.84 3.17
N SER A 30 7.20 -5.72 4.01
CA SER A 30 7.86 -6.16 5.26
C SER A 30 9.19 -6.86 5.00
N ALA A 31 9.24 -7.78 4.03
CA ALA A 31 10.46 -8.49 3.66
C ALA A 31 11.54 -7.54 3.12
N LEU A 32 11.17 -6.60 2.24
CA LEU A 32 12.09 -5.58 1.72
C LEU A 32 12.70 -4.73 2.84
N ARG A 33 11.89 -4.30 3.81
CA ARG A 33 12.35 -3.55 4.98
C ARG A 33 13.30 -4.37 5.86
N LYS A 34 12.99 -5.65 6.11
CA LYS A 34 13.87 -6.58 6.84
C LYS A 34 15.22 -6.78 6.14
N ASN A 35 15.25 -6.66 4.81
CA ASN A 35 16.48 -6.75 4.01
C ASN A 35 17.24 -5.41 3.93
N GLY A 36 16.84 -4.37 4.67
CA GLY A 36 17.54 -3.08 4.74
C GLY A 36 17.15 -2.08 3.66
N HIS A 37 16.07 -2.32 2.91
CA HIS A 37 15.54 -1.35 1.94
C HIS A 37 14.49 -0.41 2.58
N LYS A 38 14.35 0.80 2.03
CA LYS A 38 13.26 1.71 2.40
C LYS A 38 12.07 1.45 1.49
N ALA A 39 11.10 0.67 1.97
CA ALA A 39 9.93 0.28 1.18
C ALA A 39 8.63 0.87 1.72
N ILE A 40 7.70 1.21 0.83
CA ILE A 40 6.36 1.72 1.15
C ILE A 40 5.32 0.90 0.39
N LEU A 41 4.12 0.74 0.94
CA LEU A 41 3.01 0.08 0.27
C LEU A 41 2.03 1.14 -0.23
N LEU A 42 1.68 1.09 -1.51
CA LEU A 42 0.76 2.03 -2.14
C LEU A 42 -0.44 1.29 -2.70
N ASP A 43 -1.63 1.72 -2.27
CA ASP A 43 -2.86 1.27 -2.89
C ASP A 43 -3.11 2.02 -4.20
N LEU A 44 -3.21 1.31 -5.32
CA LEU A 44 -3.45 1.91 -6.64
C LEU A 44 -4.77 2.67 -6.72
N PHE A 45 -5.77 2.30 -5.91
CA PHE A 45 -7.08 2.92 -5.95
C PHE A 45 -7.15 4.21 -5.13
N PHE A 46 -6.51 4.26 -3.96
CA PHE A 46 -6.52 5.46 -3.12
C PHE A 46 -5.35 6.39 -3.39
N GLY A 47 -4.26 5.89 -3.99
CA GLY A 47 -3.06 6.65 -4.22
C GLY A 47 -2.40 7.11 -2.93
N TYR A 48 -1.60 8.18 -3.03
CA TYR A 48 -0.93 8.79 -1.89
C TYR A 48 -1.17 10.29 -1.91
N ALA A 49 -2.01 10.76 -0.98
CA ALA A 49 -2.35 12.16 -0.77
C ALA A 49 -2.83 12.91 -2.04
N GLY A 50 -3.08 14.22 -1.91
CA GLY A 50 -3.60 15.07 -2.99
C GLY A 50 -2.51 15.81 -3.77
N ASN A 51 -2.91 16.54 -4.81
CA ASN A 51 -2.00 17.40 -5.57
C ASN A 51 -1.24 18.38 -4.67
N GLY A 52 0.07 18.53 -4.90
CA GLY A 52 0.94 19.41 -4.13
C GLY A 52 1.47 18.80 -2.83
N THR A 53 1.23 17.52 -2.58
CA THR A 53 1.82 16.83 -1.43
C THR A 53 3.33 16.67 -1.62
N ASP A 54 4.09 17.08 -0.61
CA ASP A 54 5.53 16.87 -0.54
C ASP A 54 5.85 15.37 -0.34
N LEU A 55 6.78 14.86 -1.15
CA LEU A 55 7.18 13.45 -1.18
C LEU A 55 8.62 13.24 -0.69
N ASP A 56 9.34 14.29 -0.30
CA ASP A 56 10.77 14.22 0.02
C ASP A 56 11.07 13.22 1.15
N ASP A 57 10.16 13.12 2.12
CA ASP A 57 10.27 12.27 3.30
C ASP A 57 9.44 10.97 3.23
N VAL A 58 8.83 10.67 2.08
CA VAL A 58 7.84 9.58 1.97
C VAL A 58 8.41 8.22 2.38
N PHE A 59 9.71 7.98 2.19
CA PHE A 59 10.39 6.74 2.56
C PHE A 59 10.96 6.73 3.98
N GLU A 60 10.93 7.85 4.69
CA GLU A 60 11.48 8.00 6.05
C GLU A 60 10.41 7.78 7.13
N LYS A 61 9.12 7.75 6.75
CA LYS A 61 8.00 7.47 7.65
C LYS A 61 7.90 5.97 7.93
N ASP A 62 8.07 5.57 9.19
CA ASP A 62 8.00 4.18 9.64
C ASP A 62 6.67 3.48 9.27
N SER A 63 5.57 4.24 9.15
CA SER A 63 4.25 3.72 8.76
C SER A 63 3.72 4.36 7.47
N LEU A 64 4.05 3.76 6.34
CA LEU A 64 3.18 3.77 5.16
C LEU A 64 2.50 2.42 4.98
N ILE A 65 2.16 1.82 6.11
CA ILE A 65 1.03 0.91 6.18
C ILE A 65 -0.11 1.88 6.45
N SER A 66 -0.94 2.18 5.46
CA SER A 66 -2.24 2.78 5.75
C SER A 66 -2.83 1.91 6.87
N ASN A 67 -3.20 2.52 8.00
CA ASN A 67 -3.73 1.79 9.16
C ASN A 67 -5.08 1.09 8.87
N GLU A 68 -5.44 0.96 7.59
CA GLU A 68 -6.70 0.49 7.02
C GLU A 68 -6.57 -0.85 6.29
N ILE A 69 -5.42 -1.55 6.38
CA ILE A 69 -5.34 -2.91 5.85
C ILE A 69 -5.99 -3.88 6.84
N HIS A 70 -7.28 -4.11 6.63
CA HIS A 70 -8.06 -5.15 7.30
C HIS A 70 -7.53 -6.55 6.97
N ASN A 71 -7.80 -7.52 7.85
CA ASN A 71 -7.49 -8.95 7.62
C ASN A 71 -8.29 -9.47 6.40
N ILE A 72 -7.73 -10.43 5.64
CA ILE A 72 -8.43 -11.13 4.54
C ILE A 72 -9.77 -11.62 5.07
N ASN A 73 -10.85 -11.25 4.40
CA ASN A 73 -12.17 -11.82 4.62
C ASN A 73 -12.42 -12.97 3.64
N ILE A 74 -13.25 -13.93 4.03
CA ILE A 74 -13.60 -15.07 3.15
C ILE A 74 -14.53 -14.61 2.01
N THR A 75 -15.21 -13.48 2.19
CA THR A 75 -16.09 -12.86 1.20
C THR A 75 -15.34 -11.82 0.39
N ASP A 76 -15.53 -11.85 -0.93
CA ASP A 76 -14.98 -10.82 -1.81
C ASP A 76 -15.40 -9.42 -1.31
N PRO A 77 -14.49 -8.43 -1.36
CA PRO A 77 -14.81 -7.07 -1.00
C PRO A 77 -15.84 -6.47 -1.97
N ASP A 78 -16.79 -5.68 -1.46
CA ASP A 78 -17.74 -4.96 -2.31
C ASP A 78 -17.04 -3.81 -3.03
N ILE A 79 -16.77 -4.01 -4.32
CA ILE A 79 -16.12 -3.03 -5.19
C ILE A 79 -16.92 -1.72 -5.27
N ASN A 80 -18.25 -1.77 -5.18
CA ASN A 80 -19.07 -0.56 -5.25
C ASN A 80 -18.91 0.29 -3.98
N GLU A 81 -18.82 -0.35 -2.82
CA GLU A 81 -18.50 0.34 -1.56
C GLU A 81 -17.10 0.95 -1.62
N ILE A 82 -16.10 0.20 -2.08
CA ILE A 82 -14.73 0.73 -2.25
C ILE A 82 -14.71 1.95 -3.16
N LYS A 83 -15.44 1.90 -4.29
CA LYS A 83 -15.49 3.03 -5.23
C LYS A 83 -16.01 4.32 -4.60
N LYS A 84 -16.97 4.24 -3.67
CA LYS A 84 -17.53 5.41 -2.96
C LYS A 84 -16.52 6.08 -2.03
N LEU A 85 -15.51 5.34 -1.57
CA LEU A 85 -14.50 5.85 -0.62
C LEU A 85 -13.44 6.73 -1.30
N ARG A 86 -13.34 6.71 -2.64
CA ARG A 86 -12.37 7.56 -3.33
C ARG A 86 -12.86 9.00 -3.36
N PRO A 87 -12.11 9.95 -2.77
CA PRO A 87 -12.41 11.37 -2.98
C PRO A 87 -12.27 11.68 -4.47
N GLY A 88 -13.29 12.34 -5.03
CA GLY A 88 -13.33 12.77 -6.43
C GLY A 88 -12.24 13.75 -6.79
#